data_AF-A0A941S535-F1
#
_entry.id   AF-A0A941S535-F1
#
_cell.length_a   1.000
_cell.length_b   1.000
_cell.length_c   1.000
_cell.angle_alpha   90.00
_cell.angle_beta   90.00
_cell.angle_gamma   90.00
#
_symmetry.space_group_name_H-M   'P 1'
#
loop_
_entity.id
_entity.type
_entity.pdbx_description
1 polymer ?
#
loop_
_entity_poly.entity_id
_entity_poly.type
_entity_poly.pdbx_seq_one_letter_code
_entity_poly.pdbx_strand_id
1 'polypeptide(L)'
;MAAAASEAAIAARWRFVPEGAPFETHSSWLRYGARDGVPALLKIYKPGSDEAVGARFLRLHEGCGVARVLESADDAALLERALPGTALDTLCAQGRDDEATHILCDIVERLQSARVSTEGWPAVAAKTAGFARYQPTGGSFRAGASGRLKHHTSPPPCGEGIKKELRIARRVFSLTSRWSNRWLPDKSATRTA
;
A
#
# COMPACT_ATOMS: atom_id res chain seq x y z
N MET A 1 11.69 25.18 15.16
CA MET A 1 12.73 26.00 14.49
C MET A 1 13.60 25.20 13.52
N ALA A 2 14.13 24.03 13.90
CA ALA A 2 14.97 23.21 13.01
C ALA A 2 14.29 22.81 11.69
N ALA A 3 13.04 22.33 11.73
CA ALA A 3 12.32 21.90 10.53
C ALA A 3 12.12 23.02 9.47
N ALA A 4 11.86 24.26 9.91
CA ALA A 4 11.66 25.39 9.01
C ALA A 4 12.96 25.84 8.33
N ALA A 5 14.09 25.77 9.04
CA ALA A 5 15.41 26.05 8.46
C ALA A 5 15.81 24.96 7.44
N SER A 6 15.55 23.69 7.76
CA SER A 6 15.72 22.58 6.82
C SER A 6 14.82 22.71 5.60
N GLU A 7 13.56 23.11 5.76
CA GLU A 7 12.62 23.35 4.66
C GLU A 7 13.13 24.41 3.70
N ALA A 8 13.53 25.59 4.20
CA ALA A 8 14.00 26.68 3.35
C ALA A 8 15.26 26.29 2.54
N ALA A 9 16.21 25.59 3.17
CA ALA A 9 17.42 25.12 2.51
C ALA A 9 17.12 24.07 1.42
N ILE A 10 16.24 23.10 1.72
CA ILE A 10 15.83 22.07 0.76
C ILE A 10 15.02 22.69 -0.38
N ALA A 11 14.11 23.62 -0.07
CA ALA A 11 13.28 24.31 -1.05
C ALA A 11 14.12 25.06 -2.08
N ALA A 12 15.12 25.81 -1.61
CA ALA A 12 16.07 26.49 -2.49
C ALA A 12 16.86 25.50 -3.36
N ARG A 13 17.41 24.43 -2.77
CA ARG A 13 18.20 23.42 -3.48
C ARG A 13 17.37 22.71 -4.57
N TRP A 14 16.10 22.45 -4.33
CA TRP A 14 15.23 21.69 -5.22
C TRP A 14 14.32 22.54 -6.11
N ARG A 15 14.52 23.88 -6.12
CA ARG A 15 13.65 24.84 -6.83
C ARG A 15 12.17 24.65 -6.50
N PHE A 16 11.88 24.32 -5.24
CA PHE A 16 10.54 24.13 -4.73
C PHE A 16 10.03 25.44 -4.13
N VAL A 17 8.82 25.84 -4.54
CA VAL A 17 8.11 27.01 -4.05
C VAL A 17 6.99 26.53 -3.13
N PRO A 18 7.09 26.75 -1.80
CA PRO A 18 6.08 26.33 -0.86
C PRO A 18 4.74 27.05 -1.07
N GLU A 19 3.64 26.32 -0.89
CA GLU A 19 2.27 26.81 -0.95
C GLU A 19 1.50 26.35 0.30
N GLY A 20 0.52 27.16 0.73
CA GLY A 20 -0.30 26.84 1.89
C GLY A 20 0.48 26.75 3.21
N ALA A 21 -0.17 26.23 4.25
CA ALA A 21 0.44 26.01 5.55
C ALA A 21 1.18 24.65 5.60
N PRO A 22 2.29 24.53 6.34
CA PRO A 22 2.89 23.25 6.64
C PRO A 22 1.96 22.42 7.53
N PHE A 23 2.07 21.10 7.43
CA PHE A 23 1.38 20.13 8.28
C PHE A 23 2.31 18.97 8.58
N GLU A 24 1.94 18.06 9.47
CA GLU A 24 2.83 16.98 9.87
C GLU A 24 2.12 15.65 10.07
N THR A 25 2.90 14.59 9.93
CA THR A 25 2.55 13.23 10.36
C THR A 25 3.42 12.85 11.55
N HIS A 26 3.22 11.63 12.07
CA HIS A 26 4.11 11.09 13.10
C HIS A 26 5.57 11.02 12.64
N SER A 27 5.83 10.77 11.36
CA SER A 27 7.17 10.52 10.80
C SER A 27 7.77 11.68 10.02
N SER A 28 6.99 12.71 9.66
CA SER A 28 7.48 13.76 8.75
C SER A 28 6.79 15.11 8.92
N TRP A 29 7.50 16.16 8.52
CA TRP A 29 6.92 17.47 8.20
C TRP A 29 6.62 17.54 6.71
N LEU A 30 5.46 18.07 6.36
CA LEU A 30 4.90 18.07 5.02
C LEU A 30 4.58 19.49 4.58
N ARG A 31 4.88 19.77 3.30
CA ARG A 31 4.57 21.05 2.68
C ARG A 31 4.16 20.88 1.23
N TYR A 32 2.99 21.39 0.87
CA TYR A 32 2.59 21.50 -0.54
C TYR A 32 3.32 22.64 -1.22
N GLY A 33 3.41 22.58 -2.54
CA GLY A 33 4.03 23.62 -3.34
C GLY A 33 4.17 23.19 -4.79
N ALA A 34 5.13 23.79 -5.49
CA ALA A 34 5.46 23.42 -6.86
C ALA A 34 6.96 23.43 -7.10
N ARG A 35 7.45 22.57 -7.99
CA ARG A 35 8.82 22.64 -8.55
C ARG A 35 8.71 22.98 -10.02
N ASP A 36 9.33 24.08 -10.44
CA ASP A 36 9.32 24.52 -11.84
C ASP A 36 7.88 24.56 -12.44
N GLY A 37 6.88 24.93 -11.62
CA GLY A 37 5.45 24.97 -12.00
C GLY A 37 4.70 23.63 -11.88
N VAL A 38 5.37 22.52 -11.57
CA VAL A 38 4.74 21.21 -11.37
C VAL A 38 4.32 21.05 -9.90
N PRO A 39 3.03 20.80 -9.59
CA PRO A 39 2.56 20.60 -8.22
C PRO A 39 3.29 19.45 -7.51
N ALA A 40 3.81 19.73 -6.33
CA ALA A 40 4.66 18.82 -5.55
C ALA A 40 4.32 18.82 -4.06
N LEU A 41 4.70 17.73 -3.38
CA LEU A 41 4.69 17.57 -1.93
C LEU A 41 6.12 17.39 -1.45
N LEU A 42 6.61 18.33 -0.65
CA LEU A 42 7.85 18.18 0.10
C LEU A 42 7.57 17.42 1.40
N LYS A 43 8.33 16.35 1.63
CA LYS A 43 8.30 15.54 2.84
C LYS A 43 9.69 15.54 3.48
N ILE A 44 9.81 16.13 4.66
CA ILE A 44 11.04 16.17 5.46
C ILE A 44 10.89 15.20 6.63
N TYR A 45 11.82 14.27 6.79
CA TYR A 45 11.71 13.20 7.78
C TYR A 45 12.07 13.70 9.18
N LYS A 46 11.30 13.26 10.17
CA LYS A 46 11.63 13.49 11.58
C LYS A 46 12.82 12.60 11.98
N PRO A 47 13.68 13.05 12.90
CA PRO A 47 14.80 12.23 13.39
C PRO A 47 14.34 10.84 13.86
N GLY A 48 15.08 9.79 13.48
CA GLY A 48 14.76 8.39 13.81
C GLY A 48 13.67 7.75 12.96
N SER A 49 13.15 8.45 11.95
CA SER A 49 12.19 7.90 10.98
C SER A 49 12.87 6.95 9.97
N ASP A 50 12.17 5.90 9.53
CA ASP A 50 12.62 4.94 8.51
C ASP A 50 12.11 5.27 7.08
N GLU A 51 11.59 6.48 6.87
CA GLU A 51 10.93 6.93 5.64
C GLU A 51 11.85 6.99 4.42
N ALA A 52 13.18 7.07 4.61
CA ALA A 52 14.15 6.99 3.53
C ALA A 52 14.00 5.69 2.70
N VAL A 53 13.63 4.58 3.34
CA VAL A 53 13.34 3.31 2.66
C VAL A 53 12.10 3.45 1.77
N GLY A 54 11.08 4.18 2.23
CA GLY A 54 9.90 4.50 1.45
C GLY A 54 10.23 5.32 0.21
N ALA A 55 11.07 6.36 0.30
CA ALA A 55 11.48 7.12 -0.88
C ALA A 55 12.29 6.29 -1.88
N ARG A 56 13.12 5.35 -1.41
CA ARG A 56 13.81 4.39 -2.29
C ARG A 56 12.82 3.47 -3.00
N PHE A 57 11.77 3.01 -2.31
CA PHE A 57 10.67 2.25 -2.90
C PHE A 57 10.04 3.01 -4.08
N LEU A 58 9.63 4.25 -3.82
CA LEU A 58 8.94 5.09 -4.80
C LEU A 58 9.83 5.38 -6.02
N ARG A 59 11.12 5.64 -5.80
CA ARG A 59 12.09 5.86 -6.90
C ARG A 59 12.18 4.66 -7.83
N LEU A 60 12.32 3.46 -7.28
CA LEU A 60 12.48 2.25 -8.10
C LEU A 60 11.25 1.93 -8.95
N HIS A 61 10.06 2.31 -8.48
CA HIS A 61 8.82 2.07 -9.23
C HIS A 61 8.56 3.13 -10.30
N GLU A 62 9.30 4.25 -10.33
CA GLU A 62 9.24 5.28 -11.39
C GLU A 62 7.81 5.74 -11.76
N GLY A 63 6.90 5.77 -10.80
CA GLY A 63 5.50 6.16 -11.04
C GLY A 63 4.55 5.02 -11.43
N CYS A 64 5.04 3.76 -11.49
CA CYS A 64 4.21 2.58 -11.72
C CYS A 64 3.39 2.24 -10.47
N GLY A 65 2.17 2.79 -10.39
CA GLY A 65 1.27 2.57 -9.24
C GLY A 65 1.66 3.37 -7.99
N VAL A 66 2.58 4.33 -8.12
CA VAL A 66 3.05 5.21 -7.03
C VAL A 66 3.17 6.65 -7.52
N ALA A 67 3.25 7.59 -6.59
CA ALA A 67 3.70 8.94 -6.92
C ALA A 67 5.18 8.93 -7.34
N ARG A 68 5.52 9.64 -8.41
CA ARG A 68 6.90 9.86 -8.83
C ARG A 68 7.66 10.69 -7.80
N VAL A 69 8.93 10.31 -7.60
CA VAL A 69 9.89 11.09 -6.83
C VAL A 69 10.57 12.07 -7.78
N LEU A 70 10.42 13.37 -7.49
CA LEU A 70 11.02 14.46 -8.26
C LEU A 70 12.46 14.75 -7.80
N GLU A 71 12.69 14.73 -6.49
CA GLU A 71 14.01 14.83 -5.85
C GLU A 71 13.99 14.09 -4.51
N SER A 72 15.16 13.74 -3.99
CA SER A 72 15.24 13.13 -2.66
C SER A 72 16.65 13.05 -2.11
N ALA A 73 16.74 13.06 -0.78
CA ALA A 73 17.94 12.97 0.04
C ALA A 73 17.66 12.00 1.21
N ASP A 74 18.63 11.84 2.11
CA ASP A 74 18.50 10.94 3.26
C ASP A 74 17.44 11.41 4.26
N ASP A 75 17.20 12.71 4.33
CA ASP A 75 16.30 13.37 5.27
C ASP A 75 15.04 13.96 4.63
N ALA A 76 14.86 13.83 3.31
CA ALA A 76 13.69 14.38 2.62
C ALA A 76 13.40 13.72 1.26
N ALA A 77 12.15 13.86 0.80
CA ALA A 77 11.74 13.57 -0.57
C ALA A 77 10.79 14.65 -1.09
N LEU A 78 10.88 14.93 -2.38
CA LEU A 78 9.95 15.75 -3.13
C LEU A 78 9.18 14.84 -4.08
N LEU A 79 7.86 14.80 -3.92
CA LEU A 79 6.96 13.90 -4.65
C LEU A 79 6.06 14.72 -5.58
N GLU A 80 5.68 14.15 -6.71
CA GLU A 80 4.58 14.72 -7.49
C GLU A 80 3.28 14.69 -6.68
N ARG A 81 2.37 15.66 -6.93
CA ARG A 81 1.02 15.58 -6.37
C ARG A 81 0.11 14.76 -7.26
N ALA A 82 -0.70 13.91 -6.63
CA ALA A 82 -1.81 13.22 -7.29
C ALA A 82 -2.97 14.20 -7.52
N LEU A 83 -2.89 14.98 -8.60
CA LEU A 83 -3.89 15.96 -8.98
C LEU A 83 -4.38 15.78 -10.42
N PRO A 84 -5.70 15.89 -10.67
CA PRO A 84 -6.76 15.78 -9.66
C PRO A 84 -6.74 14.38 -9.02
N GLY A 85 -7.18 14.26 -7.76
CA GLY A 85 -7.20 12.98 -7.06
C GLY A 85 -8.40 12.91 -6.11
N THR A 86 -9.01 11.74 -6.03
CA THR A 86 -10.09 11.43 -5.08
C THR A 86 -9.57 10.38 -4.10
N ALA A 87 -9.71 10.65 -2.80
CA ALA A 87 -9.34 9.66 -1.79
C ALA A 87 -10.33 8.48 -1.84
N LEU A 88 -9.81 7.25 -1.72
CA LEU A 88 -10.64 6.04 -1.83
C LEU A 88 -11.72 5.95 -0.74
N ASP A 89 -11.43 6.48 0.45
CA ASP A 89 -12.38 6.57 1.56
C ASP A 89 -13.60 7.44 1.23
N THR A 90 -13.43 8.45 0.38
CA THR A 90 -14.52 9.29 -0.13
C THR A 90 -15.46 8.48 -1.03
N LEU A 91 -14.92 7.56 -1.84
CA LEU A 91 -15.74 6.65 -2.66
C LEU A 91 -16.50 5.65 -1.80
N CYS A 92 -15.84 5.05 -0.79
CA CYS A 92 -16.49 4.18 0.19
C CYS A 92 -17.62 4.91 0.94
N ALA A 93 -17.39 6.14 1.40
CA ALA A 93 -18.42 6.94 2.07
C ALA A 93 -19.64 7.25 1.18
N GLN A 94 -19.48 7.18 -0.14
CA GLN A 94 -20.56 7.34 -1.13
C GLN A 94 -21.23 6.00 -1.51
N GLY A 95 -20.87 4.88 -0.85
CA GLY A 95 -21.38 3.55 -1.16
C GLY A 95 -20.82 2.93 -2.45
N ARG A 96 -19.65 3.42 -2.90
CA ARG A 96 -18.97 2.96 -4.13
C ARG A 96 -17.78 2.06 -3.79
N ASP A 97 -17.96 1.13 -2.84
CA ASP A 97 -16.91 0.24 -2.34
C ASP A 97 -16.31 -0.67 -3.42
N ASP A 98 -17.14 -1.17 -4.35
CA ASP A 98 -16.67 -2.00 -5.47
C ASP A 98 -15.72 -1.22 -6.38
N GLU A 99 -16.03 0.04 -6.65
CA GLU A 99 -15.17 0.92 -7.44
C GLU A 99 -13.86 1.24 -6.72
N ALA A 100 -13.94 1.58 -5.43
CA ALA A 100 -12.76 1.83 -4.62
C ALA A 100 -11.84 0.59 -4.56
N THR A 101 -12.43 -0.59 -4.43
CA THR A 101 -11.72 -1.87 -4.43
C THR A 101 -11.06 -2.16 -5.77
N HIS A 102 -11.76 -1.94 -6.89
CA HIS A 102 -11.18 -2.10 -8.22
C HIS A 102 -10.00 -1.16 -8.45
N ILE A 103 -10.11 0.13 -8.08
CA ILE A 103 -8.99 1.08 -8.19
C ILE A 103 -7.79 0.61 -7.35
N LEU A 104 -8.03 0.12 -6.14
CA LEU A 104 -6.97 -0.44 -5.29
C LEU A 104 -6.30 -1.66 -5.94
N CYS A 105 -7.09 -2.59 -6.48
CA CYS A 105 -6.58 -3.76 -7.19
C CYS A 105 -5.73 -3.37 -8.41
N ASP A 106 -6.18 -2.40 -9.21
CA ASP A 106 -5.43 -1.90 -10.37
C ASP A 106 -4.09 -1.29 -9.96
N ILE A 107 -4.05 -0.55 -8.85
CA ILE A 107 -2.80 0.00 -8.30
C ILE A 107 -1.86 -1.12 -7.87
N VAL A 108 -2.38 -2.14 -7.16
CA VAL A 108 -1.58 -3.31 -6.73
C VAL A 108 -1.04 -4.08 -7.92
N GLU A 109 -1.82 -4.27 -8.98
CA GLU A 109 -1.35 -4.94 -10.20
C GLU A 109 -0.23 -4.16 -10.89
N ARG A 110 -0.34 -2.82 -10.97
CA ARG A 110 0.71 -1.95 -11.51
C ARG A 110 2.00 -2.03 -10.69
N LEU A 111 1.88 -1.99 -9.36
CA LEU A 111 3.00 -2.15 -8.44
C LEU A 111 3.72 -3.48 -8.64
N GLN A 112 2.96 -4.58 -8.75
CA GLN A 112 3.52 -5.92 -8.95
C GLN A 112 4.13 -6.12 -10.35
N SER A 113 3.61 -5.41 -11.34
CA SER A 113 4.11 -5.47 -12.72
C SER A 113 5.38 -4.66 -12.94
N ALA A 114 5.67 -3.71 -12.03
CA ALA A 114 6.90 -2.93 -12.08
C ALA A 114 8.11 -3.88 -11.91
N ARG A 115 8.94 -3.97 -12.95
CA ARG A 115 10.16 -4.77 -12.92
C ARG A 115 11.27 -4.00 -12.20
N VAL A 116 11.14 -3.92 -10.88
CA VAL A 116 12.11 -3.24 -10.03
C VAL A 116 13.21 -4.20 -9.59
N SER A 117 14.46 -3.77 -9.64
CA SER A 117 15.56 -4.54 -9.04
C SER A 117 15.39 -4.57 -7.53
N THR A 118 15.42 -5.78 -6.95
CA THR A 118 15.39 -6.00 -5.50
C THR A 118 16.78 -6.02 -4.89
N GLU A 119 17.82 -5.69 -5.66
CA GLU A 119 19.19 -5.65 -5.17
C GLU A 119 19.34 -4.65 -4.02
N GLY A 120 19.96 -5.09 -2.92
CA GLY A 120 20.10 -4.29 -1.70
C GLY A 120 18.78 -3.96 -0.99
N TRP A 121 17.65 -4.62 -1.31
CA TRP A 121 16.45 -4.55 -0.47
C TRP A 121 16.60 -5.45 0.76
N PRO A 122 16.19 -4.97 1.95
CA PRO A 122 16.20 -5.82 3.13
C PRO A 122 15.27 -7.01 2.88
N ALA A 123 15.67 -8.19 3.36
CA ALA A 123 14.83 -9.37 3.31
C ALA A 123 13.46 -9.07 3.94
N VAL A 124 12.38 -9.61 3.35
CA VAL A 124 11.00 -9.40 3.85
C VAL A 124 10.90 -9.70 5.36
N ALA A 125 11.58 -10.75 5.83
CA ALA A 125 11.65 -11.13 7.24
C ALA A 125 12.22 -10.04 8.17
N ALA A 126 13.10 -9.18 7.68
CA ALA A 126 13.64 -8.06 8.47
C ALA A 126 12.60 -6.93 8.64
N LYS A 127 11.59 -6.84 7.75
CA LYS A 127 10.52 -5.84 7.81
C LYS A 127 9.24 -6.36 8.47
N THR A 128 9.04 -7.68 8.58
CA THR A 128 7.83 -8.27 9.21
C THR A 128 7.68 -7.93 10.69
N ALA A 129 8.78 -7.66 11.41
CA ALA A 129 8.72 -7.21 12.81
C ALA A 129 7.89 -5.93 12.99
N GLY A 130 7.93 -5.02 12.01
CA GLY A 130 7.13 -3.79 12.01
C GLY A 130 5.62 -4.04 11.84
N PHE A 131 5.22 -5.21 11.35
CA PHE A 131 3.81 -5.61 11.24
C PHE A 131 3.26 -6.22 12.53
N ALA A 132 4.10 -6.52 13.52
CA ALA A 132 3.65 -7.01 14.82
C ALA A 132 2.63 -6.06 15.49
N ARG A 133 2.80 -4.75 15.27
CA ARG A 133 1.89 -3.69 15.75
C ARG A 133 0.52 -3.68 15.07
N TYR A 134 0.41 -4.33 13.91
CA TYR A 134 -0.83 -4.49 13.13
C TYR A 134 -1.37 -5.90 13.24
N GLN A 135 -0.83 -6.75 14.14
CA GLN A 135 -1.51 -8.00 14.45
C GLN A 135 -2.93 -7.65 14.89
N PRO A 136 -3.93 -8.29 14.28
CA PRO A 136 -5.31 -7.96 14.60
C PRO A 136 -5.49 -8.16 16.10
N THR A 137 -6.01 -7.13 16.77
CA THR A 137 -6.78 -7.28 18.00
C THR A 137 -8.11 -7.99 17.68
N GLY A 138 -8.01 -9.14 17.00
CA GLY A 138 -9.08 -10.08 16.75
C GLY A 138 -8.85 -11.25 17.67
N GLY A 139 -9.84 -11.56 18.51
CA GLY A 139 -9.73 -12.56 19.56
C GLY A 139 -9.09 -13.86 19.10
N SER A 140 -8.26 -14.42 19.98
CA SER A 140 -7.68 -15.74 19.86
C SER A 140 -8.74 -16.75 19.39
N PHE A 141 -8.67 -17.22 18.15
CA PHE A 141 -9.24 -18.52 17.81
C PHE A 141 -8.31 -19.55 18.46
N ARG A 142 -8.56 -19.86 19.74
CA ARG A 142 -7.97 -21.03 20.37
C ARG A 142 -8.49 -22.23 19.58
N ALA A 143 -7.59 -22.94 18.91
CA ALA A 143 -7.85 -24.29 18.47
C ALA A 143 -8.10 -25.15 19.72
N GLY A 144 -9.35 -25.24 20.14
CA GLY A 144 -9.81 -26.23 21.11
C GLY A 144 -9.75 -27.59 20.44
N ALA A 145 -8.87 -28.46 20.92
CA ALA A 145 -8.92 -29.88 20.60
C ALA A 145 -10.28 -30.44 21.01
N SER A 146 -10.90 -31.20 20.10
CA SER A 146 -12.20 -31.89 20.22
C SER A 146 -13.46 -30.98 20.23
N GLY A 147 -14.25 -31.08 19.16
CA GLY A 147 -15.55 -30.41 19.10
C GLY A 147 -16.09 -30.32 17.67
N ARG A 148 -16.77 -31.38 17.23
CA ARG A 148 -17.57 -31.48 16.00
C ARG A 148 -18.27 -30.15 15.66
N LEU A 149 -17.86 -29.49 14.57
CA LEU A 149 -18.56 -28.35 14.00
C LEU A 149 -19.94 -28.83 13.52
N LYS A 150 -21.01 -28.36 14.17
CA LYS A 150 -22.38 -28.55 13.66
C LYS A 150 -22.56 -27.66 12.43
N HIS A 151 -22.99 -28.25 11.31
CA HIS A 151 -23.50 -27.49 10.18
C HIS A 151 -24.75 -26.72 10.62
N HIS A 152 -24.68 -25.39 10.54
CA HIS A 152 -25.83 -24.50 10.70
C HIS A 152 -26.20 -24.08 9.28
N THR A 153 -27.09 -24.88 8.69
CA THR A 153 -27.71 -24.62 7.39
C THR A 153 -28.88 -23.66 7.60
N SER A 154 -28.63 -22.36 7.45
CA SER A 154 -29.55 -21.42 6.82
C SER A 154 -28.86 -20.06 6.64
N PRO A 155 -28.74 -19.55 5.40
CA PRO A 155 -28.33 -18.17 5.16
C PRO A 155 -29.50 -17.21 5.43
N PRO A 156 -29.26 -15.98 5.93
CA PRO A 156 -30.29 -14.95 5.97
C PRO A 156 -30.62 -14.47 4.54
N PRO A 157 -31.87 -14.04 4.26
CA PRO A 157 -32.23 -13.56 2.94
C PRO A 157 -31.60 -12.19 2.71
N CYS A 158 -30.66 -12.11 1.76
CA CYS A 158 -30.18 -10.86 1.20
C CYS A 158 -30.44 -10.86 -0.31
N GLY A 159 -30.89 -9.70 -0.77
CA GLY A 159 -31.56 -9.47 -2.03
C GLY A 159 -30.80 -9.87 -3.29
N GLU A 160 -31.62 -9.93 -4.33
CA GLU A 160 -31.39 -10.41 -5.68
C GLU A 160 -30.34 -9.57 -6.43
N GLY A 161 -29.05 -9.79 -6.15
CA GLY A 161 -27.94 -9.12 -6.86
C GLY A 161 -26.71 -10.01 -7.11
N ILE A 162 -26.55 -11.12 -6.40
CA ILE A 162 -25.27 -11.86 -6.30
C ILE A 162 -24.94 -12.75 -7.54
N LYS A 163 -25.81 -12.84 -8.53
CA LYS A 163 -25.60 -13.78 -9.67
C LYS A 163 -24.74 -13.23 -10.81
N LYS A 164 -24.46 -11.92 -10.89
CA LYS A 164 -23.52 -11.37 -11.90
C LYS A 164 -22.06 -11.30 -11.40
N GLU A 165 -21.85 -11.16 -10.09
CA GLU A 165 -20.56 -11.00 -9.42
C GLU A 165 -19.65 -12.25 -9.45
N LEU A 166 -20.22 -13.45 -9.41
CA LEU A 166 -19.45 -14.72 -9.41
C LEU A 166 -18.73 -15.02 -10.74
N ARG A 167 -18.97 -14.25 -11.79
CA ARG A 167 -18.28 -14.42 -13.09
C ARG A 167 -17.02 -13.52 -13.21
N ILE A 168 -16.93 -12.44 -12.42
CA ILE A 168 -15.83 -11.46 -12.50
C ILE A 168 -14.70 -11.82 -11.52
N ALA A 169 -15.01 -12.21 -10.28
CA ALA A 169 -14.01 -12.72 -9.33
C ALA A 169 -13.24 -13.94 -9.85
N ARG A 170 -13.89 -14.77 -10.67
CA ARG A 170 -13.29 -15.94 -11.32
C ARG A 170 -12.34 -15.59 -12.47
N ARG A 171 -12.41 -14.37 -13.03
CA ARG A 171 -11.53 -13.91 -14.11
C ARG A 171 -10.26 -13.24 -13.58
N VAL A 172 -10.36 -12.51 -12.46
CA VAL A 172 -9.20 -11.93 -11.74
C VAL A 172 -8.35 -13.02 -11.06
N PHE A 173 -8.98 -14.06 -10.49
CA PHE A 173 -8.25 -15.22 -9.95
C PHE A 173 -7.63 -16.12 -11.04
N SER A 174 -8.16 -16.09 -12.27
CA SER A 174 -7.67 -16.91 -13.39
C SER A 174 -6.40 -16.35 -14.04
N LEU A 175 -6.15 -15.05 -13.97
CA LEU A 175 -5.02 -14.40 -14.66
C LEU A 175 -3.70 -14.40 -13.85
N THR A 176 -3.74 -14.71 -12.55
CA THR A 176 -2.58 -14.78 -11.65
C THR A 176 -2.10 -16.21 -11.35
N SER A 177 -2.54 -17.19 -12.15
CA SER A 177 -2.32 -18.65 -11.98
C SER A 177 -0.85 -19.15 -11.99
N ARG A 178 0.16 -18.30 -11.73
CA ARG A 178 1.55 -18.72 -11.45
C ARG A 178 1.93 -18.73 -9.98
N TRP A 179 1.04 -18.34 -9.06
CA TRP A 179 1.36 -18.19 -7.64
C TRP A 179 0.78 -19.28 -6.72
N SER A 180 0.08 -20.31 -7.23
CA SER A 180 -0.63 -21.29 -6.37
C SER A 180 0.15 -22.55 -5.96
N ASN A 181 1.32 -22.87 -6.53
CA ASN A 181 1.90 -24.21 -6.36
C ASN A 181 3.21 -24.29 -5.53
N ARG A 182 3.55 -23.29 -4.71
CA ARG A 182 4.80 -23.34 -3.90
C ARG A 182 4.61 -23.35 -2.37
N TRP A 183 3.38 -23.38 -1.87
CA TRP A 183 3.10 -23.33 -0.41
C TRP A 183 2.12 -24.39 0.11
N LEU A 184 2.02 -25.54 -0.56
CA LEU A 184 1.36 -26.73 -0.02
C LEU A 184 2.36 -27.90 -0.08
N PRO A 185 2.58 -28.64 1.03
CA PRO A 185 3.34 -29.89 0.96
C PRO A 185 2.59 -30.89 0.07
N ASP A 186 3.35 -31.56 -0.79
CA ASP A 186 2.90 -32.60 -1.72
C ASP A 186 2.10 -33.69 -0.99
N LYS A 187 0.86 -33.94 -1.42
CA LYS A 187 -0.01 -35.01 -0.92
C LYS A 187 -0.06 -36.22 -1.86
N SER A 188 0.99 -36.49 -2.62
CA SER A 188 1.08 -37.66 -3.49
C SER A 188 2.18 -38.65 -3.08
N ALA A 189 2.15 -39.12 -1.83
CA ALA A 189 2.92 -40.31 -1.43
C ALA A 189 2.33 -41.00 -0.19
N THR A 190 1.20 -41.69 -0.34
CA THR A 190 0.91 -42.98 0.32
C THR A 190 -0.45 -43.49 -0.13
N ARG A 191 -0.43 -44.25 -1.22
CA ARG A 191 -1.51 -45.17 -1.57
C ARG A 191 -0.85 -46.47 -1.99
N THR A 192 -0.62 -47.39 -1.05
CA THR A 192 -0.44 -48.81 -1.37
C THR A 192 -0.79 -49.66 -0.15
N ALA A 193 -1.69 -50.62 -0.41
CA ALA A 193 -2.10 -51.80 0.35
C ALA A 193 -2.73 -51.59 1.74
#